data_AF-A0A0T5P3S5-F1
#
_entry.id   AF-A0A0T5P3S5-F1
#
_cell.length_a   1.000
_cell.length_b   1.000
_cell.length_c   1.000
_cell.angle_alpha   90.00
_cell.angle_beta   90.00
_cell.angle_gamma   90.00
#
_symmetry.space_group_name_H-M   'P 1'
#
loop_
_entity.id
_entity.type
_entity.pdbx_description
1 polymer ?
#
loop_
_entity_poly.entity_id
_entity_poly.type
_entity_poly.pdbx_seq_one_letter_code
_entity_poly.pdbx_strand_id
1 'polypeptide(L)'
;MPGPVAYFEVVHSQDGGGNSGVNVTDIAFNVSGGDVGTPGNDDLSGGDGDDVIDGGGGEDTIDGGDGDDTLSGGDDNDTITGGDGNDVVEDMDGDNTIDTSSDLGQAALPDRGYPGLFPADSDPNDDRDMVTTGDGNDSIRTGDDADTIVSGGGNDTINSGIDDDEVYAGDGDDLITTGEGSDYVEAGDGNDTVYGGLGPSFPDELNITDEDTGFPSPDLVTDNGMDTIYGGAGEDVIYGEDDNDLIFGGDDNDYIDGGIDQDTIDAGEGDDTLIGGQGDDFLDGNIGNDEMTGGDGNDTFLELSAEGADTITDFGVGDTGSITDGDQTNNDFVDLSSFYNDTTVADVNAAGGDFDTPLEMMRADAEDGRLDGNIDGTDYSGQIGGVDLTLQDGAGGAVTGSALTYDNTNVPCFVSGTLIATRRGSVPIEELKAGDEVITMDHGFQKIRWIGSTTVPAEGSLAPVVIRKGAMGNERDLRVSPQHRMLVRGWHVELMFGKPEALVPAKALINDETVFPLEGGTVDYFHMMFDRHELVYAEGIPSESFHPGHVGMGAFAEDAREEILQLFPELREDVTAYSEPVRPTLKVREARVLAENPELIKE
;
A
#
# COMPACT_ATOMS: atom_id res chain seq x y z
N MET A 1 -3.22 -48.92 29.35
CA MET A 1 -3.86 -50.17 29.89
C MET A 1 -3.89 -51.17 28.74
N PRO A 2 -3.74 -52.50 28.90
CA PRO A 2 -4.10 -53.38 27.79
C PRO A 2 -5.56 -53.06 27.43
N GLY A 3 -5.82 -52.75 26.15
CA GLY A 3 -7.10 -52.24 25.67
C GLY A 3 -8.32 -53.05 26.16
N PRO A 4 -9.54 -52.51 26.05
CA PRO A 4 -10.72 -53.06 26.72
C PRO A 4 -11.07 -54.51 26.33
N VAL A 5 -10.51 -55.02 25.24
CA VAL A 5 -10.68 -56.40 24.76
C VAL A 5 -9.35 -57.10 24.56
N ALA A 6 -9.06 -58.11 25.39
CA ALA A 6 -7.84 -58.91 25.27
C ALA A 6 -7.94 -60.08 24.26
N TYR A 7 -9.16 -60.53 23.91
CA TYR A 7 -9.44 -61.42 22.77
C TYR A 7 -10.97 -61.57 22.56
N PHE A 8 -11.36 -61.85 21.32
CA PHE A 8 -12.72 -62.26 20.92
C PHE A 8 -12.70 -63.73 20.47
N GLU A 9 -13.53 -64.58 21.05
CA GLU A 9 -13.60 -66.00 20.73
C GLU A 9 -15.01 -66.43 20.33
N VAL A 10 -15.16 -66.97 19.10
CA VAL A 10 -16.40 -67.58 18.63
C VAL A 10 -16.34 -69.09 18.82
N VAL A 11 -17.00 -69.60 19.86
CA VAL A 11 -17.12 -71.05 20.09
C VAL A 11 -18.43 -71.57 19.50
N HIS A 12 -18.34 -72.30 18.38
CA HIS A 12 -19.48 -72.96 17.75
C HIS A 12 -19.48 -74.46 18.05
N SER A 13 -20.61 -74.99 18.53
CA SER A 13 -20.79 -76.43 18.74
C SER A 13 -22.12 -76.89 18.16
N GLN A 14 -22.12 -78.09 17.54
CA GLN A 14 -23.30 -78.66 16.91
C GLN A 14 -23.52 -80.10 17.35
N ASP A 15 -24.76 -80.39 17.79
CA ASP A 15 -25.27 -81.75 17.94
C ASP A 15 -26.24 -82.08 16.80
N GLY A 16 -25.80 -82.89 15.83
CA GLY A 16 -26.61 -83.33 14.69
C GLY A 16 -25.85 -83.37 13.37
N GLY A 17 -26.50 -83.86 12.29
CA GLY A 17 -25.86 -84.11 10.98
C GLY A 17 -26.15 -83.08 9.88
N GLY A 18 -26.69 -81.91 10.23
CA GLY A 18 -26.93 -80.81 9.27
C GLY A 18 -25.69 -79.92 9.12
N ASN A 19 -25.62 -79.09 8.08
CA ASN A 19 -24.60 -78.03 8.04
C ASN A 19 -25.01 -76.90 8.99
N SER A 20 -24.06 -76.42 9.79
CA SER A 20 -24.18 -75.18 10.56
C SER A 20 -22.91 -74.36 10.38
N GLY A 21 -23.05 -73.05 10.39
CA GLY A 21 -21.95 -72.10 10.25
C GLY A 21 -22.29 -70.83 11.02
N VAL A 22 -21.24 -70.15 11.48
CA VAL A 22 -21.33 -68.80 12.02
C VAL A 22 -20.78 -67.88 10.95
N ASN A 23 -21.57 -66.90 10.53
CA ASN A 23 -21.09 -65.84 9.64
C ASN A 23 -20.98 -64.58 10.49
N VAL A 24 -19.75 -64.11 10.68
CA VAL A 24 -19.47 -62.80 11.28
C VAL A 24 -19.02 -61.94 10.11
N THR A 25 -19.81 -60.92 9.78
CA THR A 25 -19.47 -60.01 8.70
C THR A 25 -18.67 -58.84 9.22
N ASP A 26 -18.98 -58.34 10.43
CA ASP A 26 -18.40 -57.12 10.99
C ASP A 26 -18.25 -57.23 12.52
N ILE A 27 -17.13 -56.73 13.06
CA ILE A 27 -16.86 -56.59 14.51
C ILE A 27 -16.25 -55.21 14.73
N ALA A 28 -16.88 -54.37 15.54
CA ALA A 28 -16.35 -53.07 15.96
C ALA A 28 -16.26 -53.02 17.49
N PHE A 29 -15.24 -52.34 18.01
CA PHE A 29 -15.03 -52.12 19.44
C PHE A 29 -15.05 -50.62 19.74
N ASN A 30 -16.20 -50.05 20.12
CA ASN A 30 -16.21 -48.66 20.60
C ASN A 30 -15.63 -48.60 22.01
N VAL A 31 -14.58 -47.81 22.19
CA VAL A 31 -14.31 -47.17 23.46
C VAL A 31 -15.29 -46.01 23.56
N SER A 32 -16.10 -45.98 24.62
CA SER A 32 -16.96 -44.81 24.86
C SER A 32 -16.10 -43.71 25.49
N GLY A 33 -15.65 -42.78 24.66
CA GLY A 33 -14.66 -41.74 24.96
C GLY A 33 -13.50 -41.90 23.98
N GLY A 34 -13.10 -40.80 23.32
CA GLY A 34 -12.16 -40.74 22.19
C GLY A 34 -10.91 -41.58 22.39
N ASP A 35 -10.22 -41.88 21.29
CA ASP A 35 -9.04 -42.74 21.30
C ASP A 35 -7.91 -41.99 22.02
N VAL A 36 -7.90 -42.07 23.35
CA VAL A 36 -6.86 -41.47 24.19
C VAL A 36 -5.69 -42.43 24.14
N GLY A 37 -4.69 -42.06 23.35
CA GLY A 37 -3.44 -42.77 23.17
C GLY A 37 -2.74 -43.04 24.49
N THR A 38 -1.90 -44.07 24.49
CA THR A 38 -1.19 -44.49 25.71
C THR A 38 0.30 -44.32 25.48
N PRO A 39 1.10 -43.95 26.50
CA PRO A 39 2.50 -43.62 26.27
C PRO A 39 3.27 -44.64 25.40
N GLY A 40 3.90 -44.15 24.34
CA GLY A 40 4.74 -44.83 23.36
C GLY A 40 4.20 -44.68 21.93
N ASN A 41 5.11 -44.76 20.96
CA ASN A 41 4.84 -44.61 19.52
C ASN A 41 3.71 -45.52 19.00
N ASP A 42 2.59 -44.92 18.64
CA ASP A 42 1.36 -45.53 18.16
C ASP A 42 1.12 -45.23 16.65
N ASP A 43 0.26 -46.03 16.03
CA ASP A 43 -0.16 -45.93 14.61
C ASP A 43 -1.68 -46.00 14.62
N LEU A 44 -2.32 -44.83 14.42
CA LEU A 44 -3.74 -44.55 14.67
C LEU A 44 -4.42 -44.14 13.36
N SER A 45 -5.66 -44.60 13.16
CA SER A 45 -6.44 -44.28 11.97
C SER A 45 -7.93 -44.17 12.29
N GLY A 46 -8.59 -43.07 11.88
CA GLY A 46 -10.02 -42.82 12.05
C GLY A 46 -10.88 -43.54 11.00
N GLY A 47 -10.58 -43.30 9.73
CA GLY A 47 -11.29 -43.88 8.60
C GLY A 47 -12.49 -43.02 8.21
N ASP A 48 -13.63 -43.63 7.86
CA ASP A 48 -14.80 -42.86 7.43
C ASP A 48 -15.56 -42.20 8.62
N GLY A 49 -15.79 -40.90 8.50
CA GLY A 49 -16.64 -40.02 9.31
C GLY A 49 -15.91 -39.31 10.45
N ASP A 50 -16.49 -38.21 10.93
CA ASP A 50 -15.92 -37.31 11.95
C ASP A 50 -15.38 -38.04 13.20
N ASP A 51 -14.05 -38.09 13.33
CA ASP A 51 -13.30 -38.80 14.35
C ASP A 51 -12.58 -37.86 15.33
N VAL A 52 -12.19 -38.42 16.48
CA VAL A 52 -11.40 -37.71 17.50
C VAL A 52 -10.27 -38.62 17.96
N ILE A 53 -9.04 -38.25 17.61
CA ILE A 53 -7.82 -39.04 17.82
C ILE A 53 -6.82 -38.24 18.67
N ASP A 54 -6.22 -38.89 19.67
CA ASP A 54 -5.21 -38.32 20.58
C ASP A 54 -4.08 -39.35 20.69
N GLY A 55 -2.89 -39.07 20.16
CA GLY A 55 -1.70 -39.95 20.18
C GLY A 55 -1.11 -40.10 21.59
N GLY A 56 -1.14 -39.01 22.34
CA GLY A 56 -0.94 -38.96 23.77
C GLY A 56 0.51 -39.06 24.22
N GLY A 57 1.47 -39.55 23.46
CA GLY A 57 2.86 -39.20 23.70
C GLY A 57 3.84 -40.33 23.41
N GLY A 58 5.02 -39.94 22.95
CA GLY A 58 5.86 -40.76 22.10
C GLY A 58 5.58 -40.42 20.63
N GLU A 59 6.52 -40.70 19.74
CA GLU A 59 6.39 -40.31 18.31
C GLU A 59 5.30 -41.15 17.62
N ASP A 60 4.14 -40.55 17.39
CA ASP A 60 2.91 -41.15 16.90
C ASP A 60 2.69 -40.89 15.40
N THR A 61 1.93 -41.78 14.75
CA THR A 61 1.46 -41.60 13.37
C THR A 61 -0.05 -41.65 13.37
N ILE A 62 -0.70 -40.57 12.92
CA ILE A 62 -2.15 -40.38 12.95
C ILE A 62 -2.65 -40.13 11.52
N ASP A 63 -3.74 -40.79 11.14
CA ASP A 63 -4.44 -40.65 9.86
C ASP A 63 -5.93 -40.46 10.16
N GLY A 64 -6.47 -39.24 9.98
CA GLY A 64 -7.87 -38.91 10.25
C GLY A 64 -8.80 -39.72 9.34
N GLY A 65 -8.71 -39.50 8.03
CA GLY A 65 -9.43 -40.27 7.03
C GLY A 65 -10.43 -39.42 6.25
N ASP A 66 -11.68 -39.85 6.14
CA ASP A 66 -12.71 -39.04 5.49
C ASP A 66 -13.57 -38.37 6.59
N GLY A 67 -13.91 -37.09 6.47
CA GLY A 67 -14.82 -36.36 7.36
C GLY A 67 -14.10 -35.40 8.31
N ASP A 68 -14.87 -34.50 8.95
CA ASP A 68 -14.31 -33.43 9.77
C ASP A 68 -13.69 -33.99 11.08
N ASP A 69 -12.37 -34.15 11.13
CA ASP A 69 -11.65 -34.80 12.22
C ASP A 69 -11.09 -33.83 13.25
N THR A 70 -10.84 -34.34 14.46
CA THR A 70 -10.11 -33.62 15.51
C THR A 70 -8.93 -34.46 15.97
N LEU A 71 -7.72 -34.03 15.64
CA LEU A 71 -6.49 -34.80 15.77
C LEU A 71 -5.52 -34.11 16.74
N SER A 72 -4.81 -34.88 17.55
CA SER A 72 -3.75 -34.39 18.43
C SER A 72 -2.63 -35.43 18.55
N GLY A 73 -1.39 -35.02 18.30
CA GLY A 73 -0.20 -35.87 18.41
C GLY A 73 0.16 -36.11 19.87
N GLY A 74 0.43 -35.04 20.59
CA GLY A 74 0.59 -35.06 22.05
C GLY A 74 1.97 -34.62 22.48
N ASP A 75 2.74 -35.53 23.09
CA ASP A 75 4.12 -35.26 23.52
C ASP A 75 5.09 -35.94 22.52
N ASP A 76 6.23 -35.31 22.23
CA ASP A 76 7.26 -35.79 21.27
C ASP A 76 6.89 -35.51 19.81
N ASN A 77 7.69 -36.01 18.85
CA ASN A 77 7.56 -35.62 17.44
C ASN A 77 6.56 -36.52 16.70
N ASP A 78 5.49 -35.95 16.18
CA ASP A 78 4.39 -36.71 15.60
C ASP A 78 4.25 -36.50 14.09
N THR A 79 3.52 -37.41 13.44
CA THR A 79 3.16 -37.31 12.02
C THR A 79 1.65 -37.44 11.89
N ILE A 80 0.99 -36.39 11.44
CA ILE A 80 -0.47 -36.30 11.37
C ILE A 80 -0.88 -36.06 9.92
N THR A 81 -1.78 -36.88 9.42
CA THR A 81 -2.52 -36.64 8.18
C THR A 81 -3.98 -36.40 8.53
N GLY A 82 -4.53 -35.25 8.10
CA GLY A 82 -5.93 -34.87 8.29
C GLY A 82 -6.82 -35.79 7.46
N GLY A 83 -6.80 -35.59 6.15
CA GLY A 83 -7.55 -36.41 5.21
C GLY A 83 -8.47 -35.54 4.37
N ASP A 84 -9.69 -35.99 4.12
CA ASP A 84 -10.73 -35.14 3.54
C ASP A 84 -11.58 -34.53 4.66
N GLY A 85 -11.99 -33.28 4.54
CA GLY A 85 -12.93 -32.65 5.46
C GLY A 85 -12.31 -31.48 6.19
N ASN A 86 -13.13 -30.77 6.97
CA ASN A 86 -12.64 -29.63 7.74
C ASN A 86 -11.98 -30.13 9.03
N ASP A 87 -10.66 -30.31 9.01
CA ASP A 87 -9.92 -30.91 10.11
C ASP A 87 -9.42 -29.87 11.11
N VAL A 88 -9.34 -30.31 12.37
CA VAL A 88 -8.73 -29.55 13.45
C VAL A 88 -7.56 -30.34 14.02
N VAL A 89 -6.35 -29.83 13.85
CA VAL A 89 -5.12 -30.44 14.37
C VAL A 89 -4.53 -29.56 15.48
N GLU A 90 -4.37 -30.13 16.69
CA GLU A 90 -3.68 -29.48 17.81
C GLU A 90 -2.48 -30.33 18.27
N ASP A 91 -1.26 -29.87 18.02
CA ASP A 91 -0.04 -30.60 18.37
C ASP A 91 1.11 -29.72 18.90
N MET A 92 1.24 -29.64 20.22
CA MET A 92 1.85 -28.48 20.89
C MET A 92 3.32 -28.67 21.29
N ASP A 93 3.82 -29.90 21.27
CA ASP A 93 5.19 -30.23 21.68
C ASP A 93 5.86 -31.02 20.54
N GLY A 94 7.16 -30.79 20.31
CA GLY A 94 7.96 -31.64 19.40
C GLY A 94 8.09 -31.06 18.00
N ASP A 95 9.00 -31.64 17.18
CA ASP A 95 9.12 -31.25 15.76
C ASP A 95 8.12 -32.11 14.94
N ASN A 96 6.98 -31.54 14.58
CA ASN A 96 5.84 -32.27 14.02
C ASN A 96 5.77 -32.18 12.50
N THR A 97 5.12 -33.17 11.87
CA THR A 97 4.82 -33.15 10.44
C THR A 97 3.32 -33.31 10.25
N ILE A 98 2.67 -32.25 9.79
CA ILE A 98 1.23 -32.15 9.65
C ILE A 98 0.90 -31.91 8.18
N ASP A 99 0.01 -32.74 7.64
CA ASP A 99 -0.45 -32.66 6.27
C ASP A 99 -1.97 -32.88 6.25
N THR A 100 -2.74 -31.79 6.26
CA THR A 100 -4.21 -31.88 6.20
C THR A 100 -4.73 -31.81 4.79
N SER A 101 -3.95 -31.25 3.86
CA SER A 101 -4.35 -31.18 2.45
C SER A 101 -4.70 -32.54 1.85
N SER A 102 -5.96 -32.68 1.44
CA SER A 102 -6.55 -33.96 1.06
C SER A 102 -5.78 -34.70 -0.05
N ASP A 103 -5.65 -36.03 0.11
CA ASP A 103 -4.88 -36.91 -0.80
C ASP A 103 -5.78 -37.50 -1.93
N LEU A 104 -7.01 -37.01 -2.11
CA LEU A 104 -8.04 -37.68 -2.90
C LEU A 104 -8.16 -37.33 -4.37
N GLY A 105 -7.24 -36.56 -4.94
CA GLY A 105 -7.19 -36.38 -6.40
C GLY A 105 -8.46 -35.74 -6.99
N GLN A 106 -9.23 -35.02 -6.16
CA GLN A 106 -9.70 -33.71 -6.60
C GLN A 106 -8.44 -32.87 -6.79
N ALA A 107 -8.34 -32.20 -7.95
CA ALA A 107 -7.25 -31.26 -8.08
C ALA A 107 -7.66 -30.09 -7.20
N ALA A 108 -6.79 -29.66 -6.28
CA ALA A 108 -6.94 -28.39 -5.59
C ALA A 108 -7.46 -27.33 -6.57
N LEU A 109 -8.63 -26.76 -6.30
CA LEU A 109 -9.28 -25.79 -7.18
C LEU A 109 -9.44 -24.49 -6.42
N PRO A 110 -9.04 -23.35 -7.00
CA PRO A 110 -9.30 -22.07 -6.35
C PRO A 110 -10.79 -21.75 -6.31
N ASP A 111 -11.23 -21.15 -5.22
CA ASP A 111 -12.59 -20.73 -4.87
C ASP A 111 -13.27 -19.96 -6.00
N ARG A 112 -12.51 -19.03 -6.57
CA ARG A 112 -12.98 -18.13 -7.62
C ARG A 112 -12.79 -18.72 -9.00
N GLY A 113 -11.84 -19.65 -9.13
CA GLY A 113 -11.41 -20.21 -10.41
C GLY A 113 -10.64 -19.21 -11.27
N TYR A 114 -9.77 -19.70 -12.14
CA TYR A 114 -9.07 -18.88 -13.13
C TYR A 114 -9.71 -18.99 -14.53
N PRO A 115 -10.24 -17.90 -15.13
CA PRO A 115 -10.99 -17.93 -16.40
C PRO A 115 -10.33 -18.70 -17.55
N GLY A 116 -10.78 -19.93 -17.78
CA GLY A 116 -10.36 -20.75 -18.92
C GLY A 116 -9.16 -21.65 -18.66
N LEU A 117 -8.52 -21.55 -17.48
CA LEU A 117 -7.51 -22.47 -16.99
C LEU A 117 -8.09 -23.39 -15.92
N PHE A 118 -8.62 -22.81 -14.84
CA PHE A 118 -9.14 -23.53 -13.69
C PHE A 118 -10.63 -23.19 -13.46
N PRO A 119 -11.52 -24.18 -13.31
CA PRO A 119 -12.87 -23.91 -12.84
C PRO A 119 -12.84 -23.44 -11.38
N ALA A 120 -13.83 -22.64 -10.98
CA ALA A 120 -14.08 -22.32 -9.59
C ALA A 120 -14.44 -23.59 -8.80
N ASP A 121 -14.03 -23.65 -7.55
CA ASP A 121 -14.51 -24.68 -6.64
C ASP A 121 -16.04 -24.63 -6.48
N SER A 122 -16.65 -25.81 -6.35
CA SER A 122 -18.08 -25.96 -6.18
C SER A 122 -18.55 -25.97 -4.71
N ASP A 123 -17.65 -26.24 -3.77
CA ASP A 123 -17.85 -26.20 -2.33
C ASP A 123 -16.61 -25.60 -1.60
N PRO A 124 -16.46 -24.26 -1.59
CA PRO A 124 -15.39 -23.46 -0.93
C PRO A 124 -15.07 -23.64 0.57
N ASN A 125 -15.58 -24.71 1.19
CA ASN A 125 -15.49 -24.95 2.64
C ASN A 125 -15.58 -26.46 2.93
N ASP A 126 -15.22 -27.32 1.99
CA ASP A 126 -15.27 -28.78 2.19
C ASP A 126 -13.96 -29.39 2.71
N ASP A 127 -12.90 -28.58 2.80
CA ASP A 127 -11.54 -28.92 3.27
C ASP A 127 -10.90 -27.73 4.06
N ARG A 128 -11.69 -26.86 4.71
CA ARG A 128 -11.14 -25.76 5.52
C ARG A 128 -10.56 -26.28 6.84
N ASP A 129 -9.25 -26.23 6.94
CA ASP A 129 -8.48 -26.76 8.05
C ASP A 129 -8.06 -25.70 9.07
N MET A 130 -7.89 -26.16 10.30
CA MET A 130 -7.26 -25.39 11.36
C MET A 130 -6.12 -26.20 11.98
N VAL A 131 -4.88 -25.74 11.75
CA VAL A 131 -3.69 -26.34 12.33
C VAL A 131 -3.13 -25.42 13.41
N THR A 132 -2.92 -25.96 14.61
CA THR A 132 -2.23 -25.25 15.68
C THR A 132 -1.14 -26.13 16.26
N THR A 133 0.11 -25.69 16.14
CA THR A 133 1.24 -26.30 16.81
C THR A 133 1.78 -25.41 17.93
N GLY A 134 2.94 -25.78 18.51
CA GLY A 134 3.48 -25.14 19.70
C GLY A 134 4.99 -24.94 19.61
N ASP A 135 5.75 -25.42 20.58
CA ASP A 135 7.22 -25.32 20.52
C ASP A 135 7.79 -26.49 19.68
N GLY A 136 8.56 -26.22 18.62
CA GLY A 136 9.11 -27.25 17.73
C GLY A 136 9.51 -26.68 16.38
N ASN A 137 10.25 -27.44 15.57
CA ASN A 137 10.39 -27.11 14.15
C ASN A 137 9.36 -27.93 13.36
N ASP A 138 8.22 -27.34 13.08
CA ASP A 138 7.08 -28.01 12.48
C ASP A 138 7.09 -27.91 10.95
N SER A 139 6.49 -28.91 10.30
CA SER A 139 6.25 -28.91 8.85
C SER A 139 4.76 -29.03 8.62
N ILE A 140 4.13 -28.00 8.08
CA ILE A 140 2.66 -27.87 7.97
C ILE A 140 2.26 -27.66 6.51
N ARG A 141 1.20 -28.35 6.07
CA ARG A 141 0.58 -28.19 4.74
C ARG A 141 -0.95 -28.32 4.81
N THR A 142 -1.72 -27.33 4.34
CA THR A 142 -3.18 -27.30 4.57
C THR A 142 -4.06 -27.46 3.33
N GLY A 143 -3.74 -26.93 2.14
CA GLY A 143 -4.38 -27.41 0.91
C GLY A 143 -4.96 -26.34 0.00
N ASP A 144 -6.28 -26.34 -0.19
CA ASP A 144 -6.96 -25.57 -1.23
C ASP A 144 -8.14 -24.71 -0.79
N ASP A 145 -8.59 -24.83 0.46
CA ASP A 145 -9.60 -23.96 1.03
C ASP A 145 -8.93 -22.90 1.93
N ALA A 146 -9.66 -21.84 2.26
CA ALA A 146 -9.17 -20.77 3.14
C ALA A 146 -8.85 -21.26 4.57
N ASP A 147 -7.61 -21.66 4.82
CA ASP A 147 -7.13 -22.36 6.01
C ASP A 147 -6.63 -21.41 7.11
N THR A 148 -6.42 -21.95 8.31
CA THR A 148 -5.78 -21.20 9.41
C THR A 148 -4.66 -22.00 10.06
N ILE A 149 -3.47 -21.41 10.08
CA ILE A 149 -2.26 -22.02 10.66
C ILE A 149 -1.72 -21.13 11.77
N VAL A 150 -1.42 -21.73 12.92
CA VAL A 150 -0.70 -21.11 14.04
C VAL A 150 0.43 -22.04 14.46
N SER A 151 1.69 -21.76 14.11
CA SER A 151 2.78 -22.72 14.34
C SER A 151 3.53 -22.55 15.67
N GLY A 152 3.54 -21.35 16.24
CA GLY A 152 3.97 -21.16 17.62
C GLY A 152 5.43 -20.74 17.73
N GLY A 153 6.37 -21.66 17.95
CA GLY A 153 7.77 -21.26 17.98
C GLY A 153 8.76 -22.38 17.74
N GLY A 154 9.94 -22.02 17.25
CA GLY A 154 10.87 -22.88 16.55
C GLY A 154 10.84 -22.56 15.06
N ASN A 155 11.71 -23.19 14.27
CA ASN A 155 11.89 -22.83 12.87
C ASN A 155 10.99 -23.69 11.99
N ASP A 156 9.83 -23.15 11.63
CA ASP A 156 8.75 -23.86 10.97
C ASP A 156 8.86 -23.80 9.45
N THR A 157 8.25 -24.77 8.78
CA THR A 157 8.08 -24.79 7.32
C THR A 157 6.60 -24.94 7.01
N ILE A 158 6.01 -23.88 6.47
CA ILE A 158 4.58 -23.72 6.29
C ILE A 158 4.27 -23.59 4.80
N ASN A 159 3.29 -24.36 4.33
CA ASN A 159 2.68 -24.21 3.01
C ASN A 159 1.16 -24.20 3.15
N SER A 160 0.52 -23.04 3.08
CA SER A 160 -0.94 -22.96 3.29
C SER A 160 -1.72 -23.42 2.05
N GLY A 161 -1.32 -22.99 0.86
CA GLY A 161 -1.65 -23.70 -0.38
C GLY A 161 -2.38 -22.86 -1.42
N ILE A 162 -3.69 -23.04 -1.58
CA ILE A 162 -4.53 -22.29 -2.51
C ILE A 162 -5.69 -21.70 -1.71
N ASP A 163 -6.19 -20.55 -2.17
CA ASP A 163 -7.22 -19.71 -1.59
C ASP A 163 -6.75 -18.88 -0.39
N ASP A 164 -7.63 -17.98 0.08
CA ASP A 164 -7.26 -16.91 1.03
C ASP A 164 -6.94 -17.49 2.43
N ASP A 165 -5.67 -17.70 2.73
CA ASP A 165 -5.17 -18.34 3.95
C ASP A 165 -4.80 -17.35 5.06
N GLU A 166 -4.80 -17.84 6.31
CA GLU A 166 -4.37 -17.06 7.48
C GLU A 166 -3.23 -17.80 8.24
N VAL A 167 -2.03 -17.22 8.23
CA VAL A 167 -0.82 -17.81 8.82
C VAL A 167 -0.25 -16.94 9.94
N TYR A 168 -0.02 -17.55 11.10
CA TYR A 168 0.71 -16.97 12.24
C TYR A 168 1.88 -17.89 12.63
N ALA A 169 3.11 -17.55 12.24
CA ALA A 169 4.24 -18.47 12.43
C ALA A 169 4.82 -18.37 13.87
N GLY A 170 5.09 -17.16 14.36
CA GLY A 170 5.40 -16.90 15.76
C GLY A 170 6.89 -16.70 16.02
N ASP A 171 7.50 -17.43 16.96
CA ASP A 171 8.91 -17.22 17.33
C ASP A 171 9.83 -18.19 16.55
N GLY A 172 10.67 -17.79 15.61
CA GLY A 172 11.63 -18.67 14.95
C GLY A 172 12.17 -18.10 13.65
N ASP A 173 13.09 -18.81 13.00
CA ASP A 173 13.41 -18.46 11.59
C ASP A 173 12.55 -19.36 10.69
N ASP A 174 11.40 -18.85 10.26
CA ASP A 174 10.34 -19.58 9.58
C ASP A 174 10.46 -19.50 8.06
N LEU A 175 9.95 -20.54 7.38
CA LEU A 175 9.81 -20.58 5.93
C LEU A 175 8.34 -20.73 5.57
N ILE A 176 7.75 -19.67 5.02
CA ILE A 176 6.31 -19.58 4.72
C ILE A 176 6.11 -19.46 3.21
N THR A 177 5.17 -20.22 2.67
CA THR A 177 4.73 -20.11 1.27
C THR A 177 3.21 -20.22 1.24
N THR A 178 2.52 -19.13 0.94
CA THR A 178 1.05 -19.13 1.05
C THR A 178 0.36 -19.56 -0.24
N GLY A 179 0.90 -19.20 -1.40
CA GLY A 179 0.64 -19.91 -2.65
C GLY A 179 -0.22 -19.11 -3.62
N GLU A 180 -1.49 -19.44 -3.79
CA GLU A 180 -2.42 -18.62 -4.59
C GLU A 180 -3.57 -18.22 -3.69
N GLY A 181 -4.06 -16.99 -3.73
CA GLY A 181 -5.04 -16.50 -2.77
C GLY A 181 -4.68 -15.09 -2.33
N SER A 182 -5.60 -14.39 -1.67
CA SER A 182 -5.27 -13.15 -0.97
C SER A 182 -5.01 -13.47 0.50
N ASP A 183 -3.75 -13.68 0.83
CA ASP A 183 -3.31 -14.28 2.09
C ASP A 183 -3.03 -13.24 3.17
N TYR A 184 -3.12 -13.68 4.43
CA TYR A 184 -2.68 -12.92 5.59
C TYR A 184 -1.55 -13.67 6.31
N VAL A 185 -0.39 -13.03 6.43
CA VAL A 185 0.78 -13.61 7.10
C VAL A 185 1.28 -12.70 8.22
N GLU A 186 1.45 -13.27 9.42
CA GLU A 186 2.24 -12.70 10.52
C GLU A 186 3.39 -13.68 10.82
N ALA A 187 4.59 -13.36 10.35
CA ALA A 187 5.75 -14.25 10.46
C ALA A 187 6.29 -14.25 11.90
N GLY A 188 6.58 -13.09 12.49
CA GLY A 188 6.73 -12.93 13.95
C GLY A 188 8.14 -12.57 14.39
N ASP A 189 8.67 -13.24 15.41
CA ASP A 189 10.00 -12.98 15.97
C ASP A 189 11.03 -13.96 15.35
N GLY A 190 12.00 -13.47 14.59
CA GLY A 190 13.14 -14.22 14.06
C GLY A 190 13.38 -13.89 12.59
N ASN A 191 14.32 -14.57 11.93
CA ASN A 191 14.68 -14.21 10.56
C ASN A 191 13.87 -15.03 9.57
N ASP A 192 12.74 -14.50 9.14
CA ASP A 192 11.74 -15.23 8.37
C ASP A 192 11.98 -15.15 6.86
N THR A 193 11.45 -16.13 6.14
CA THR A 193 11.36 -16.09 4.68
C THR A 193 9.92 -16.34 4.26
N VAL A 194 9.29 -15.32 3.68
CA VAL A 194 7.89 -15.34 3.25
C VAL A 194 7.81 -15.23 1.73
N TYR A 195 7.04 -16.13 1.12
CA TYR A 195 6.58 -16.02 -0.26
C TYR A 195 5.04 -15.91 -0.21
N GLY A 196 4.48 -14.75 -0.56
CA GLY A 196 3.03 -14.54 -0.72
C GLY A 196 2.46 -15.39 -1.86
N GLY A 197 3.21 -15.48 -2.96
CA GLY A 197 2.89 -16.39 -4.05
C GLY A 197 3.44 -17.83 -3.95
N LEU A 198 3.50 -18.47 -5.13
CA LEU A 198 4.09 -19.79 -5.29
C LEU A 198 5.61 -19.78 -5.05
N GLY A 199 6.08 -20.59 -4.09
CA GLY A 199 7.51 -20.65 -3.77
C GLY A 199 8.44 -21.07 -4.95
N PRO A 200 9.76 -20.83 -4.83
CA PRO A 200 10.74 -20.77 -5.95
C PRO A 200 11.01 -22.10 -6.68
N SER A 201 10.38 -23.18 -6.23
CA SER A 201 10.50 -24.52 -6.80
C SER A 201 9.50 -24.80 -7.93
N PHE A 202 8.47 -23.96 -8.07
CA PHE A 202 7.50 -24.03 -9.16
C PHE A 202 7.84 -22.99 -10.23
N PRO A 203 7.94 -23.37 -11.52
CA PRO A 203 8.10 -22.41 -12.60
C PRO A 203 6.80 -21.64 -12.73
N ASP A 204 6.88 -20.42 -12.24
CA ASP A 204 5.91 -19.38 -12.22
C ASP A 204 5.44 -19.01 -13.66
N GLU A 205 4.33 -19.63 -14.05
CA GLU A 205 3.60 -19.34 -15.29
C GLU A 205 2.29 -18.58 -14.97
N LEU A 206 2.09 -18.19 -13.69
CA LEU A 206 0.86 -17.58 -13.14
C LEU A 206 1.08 -16.19 -12.54
N ASN A 207 2.29 -15.78 -12.13
CA ASN A 207 2.59 -14.37 -11.86
C ASN A 207 2.57 -13.62 -13.18
N ILE A 208 1.44 -13.00 -13.46
CA ILE A 208 1.12 -12.47 -14.78
C ILE A 208 0.62 -11.05 -14.62
N THR A 209 1.31 -10.16 -15.30
CA THR A 209 0.98 -8.74 -15.30
C THR A 209 -0.47 -8.46 -15.71
N ASP A 210 -1.13 -7.52 -15.04
CA ASP A 210 -2.40 -6.91 -15.47
C ASP A 210 -2.34 -6.27 -16.87
N GLU A 211 -1.16 -5.80 -17.25
CA GLU A 211 -0.87 -5.21 -18.57
C GLU A 211 -0.91 -6.29 -19.68
N ASP A 212 -1.47 -5.99 -20.87
CA ASP A 212 -1.49 -6.90 -22.06
C ASP A 212 -0.09 -6.98 -22.73
N THR A 213 0.87 -7.56 -22.02
CA THR A 213 2.24 -7.89 -22.44
C THR A 213 2.30 -9.20 -23.27
N GLY A 214 1.24 -10.01 -23.19
CA GLY A 214 0.98 -11.19 -24.01
C GLY A 214 0.93 -12.48 -23.19
N PHE A 215 0.29 -13.52 -23.77
CA PHE A 215 -0.07 -14.76 -23.04
C PHE A 215 1.06 -15.31 -22.14
N PRO A 216 0.81 -15.49 -20.82
CA PRO A 216 -0.54 -15.60 -20.24
C PRO A 216 -1.27 -14.28 -19.92
N SER A 217 -0.61 -13.12 -20.03
CA SER A 217 -1.23 -11.81 -19.80
C SER A 217 -2.28 -11.37 -20.86
N PRO A 218 -3.17 -10.41 -20.52
CA PRO A 218 -3.28 -9.74 -19.22
C PRO A 218 -3.86 -10.68 -18.17
N ASP A 219 -3.58 -10.42 -16.90
CA ASP A 219 -4.30 -11.10 -15.85
C ASP A 219 -5.82 -10.87 -15.97
N LEU A 220 -6.59 -11.92 -15.67
CA LEU A 220 -8.04 -11.94 -15.79
C LEU A 220 -8.73 -11.85 -14.43
N VAL A 221 -7.99 -11.94 -13.32
CA VAL A 221 -8.47 -11.97 -11.94
C VAL A 221 -7.51 -11.17 -11.05
N THR A 222 -7.48 -9.85 -11.28
CA THR A 222 -6.50 -8.86 -10.77
C THR A 222 -6.54 -8.60 -9.25
N ASP A 223 -7.00 -9.58 -8.49
CA ASP A 223 -7.37 -9.50 -7.08
C ASP A 223 -7.37 -10.90 -6.45
N ASN A 224 -6.54 -11.83 -6.93
CA ASN A 224 -6.43 -13.20 -6.42
C ASN A 224 -5.07 -13.56 -5.83
N GLY A 225 -4.18 -12.57 -5.73
CA GLY A 225 -2.86 -12.60 -5.07
C GLY A 225 -2.61 -11.40 -4.18
N MET A 226 -3.62 -10.56 -3.87
CA MET A 226 -3.38 -9.36 -3.03
C MET A 226 -3.12 -9.75 -1.56
N ASP A 227 -1.86 -9.88 -1.19
CA ASP A 227 -1.44 -10.36 0.11
C ASP A 227 -1.28 -9.24 1.13
N THR A 228 -1.41 -9.61 2.41
CA THR A 228 -1.02 -8.76 3.54
C THR A 228 0.02 -9.49 4.39
N ILE A 229 1.26 -9.01 4.36
CA ILE A 229 2.39 -9.66 5.01
C ILE A 229 2.99 -8.75 6.08
N TYR A 230 3.19 -9.32 7.27
CA TYR A 230 3.96 -8.73 8.37
C TYR A 230 5.18 -9.61 8.66
N GLY A 231 6.39 -9.10 8.43
CA GLY A 231 7.65 -9.77 8.76
C GLY A 231 7.81 -9.90 10.28
N GLY A 232 7.87 -8.76 10.98
CA GLY A 232 7.87 -8.73 12.43
C GLY A 232 9.20 -8.26 12.99
N ALA A 233 9.95 -9.10 13.68
CA ALA A 233 11.23 -8.71 14.25
C ALA A 233 12.34 -9.66 13.81
N GLY A 234 13.32 -9.19 13.06
CA GLY A 234 14.42 -10.00 12.57
C GLY A 234 14.92 -9.48 11.23
N GLU A 235 15.93 -10.15 10.65
CA GLU A 235 16.32 -9.81 9.27
C GLU A 235 15.52 -10.70 8.31
N ASP A 236 14.38 -10.20 7.84
CA ASP A 236 13.40 -10.96 7.07
C ASP A 236 13.65 -10.89 5.56
N VAL A 237 13.13 -11.89 4.85
CA VAL A 237 13.13 -11.95 3.38
C VAL A 237 11.69 -12.16 2.90
N ILE A 238 11.10 -11.14 2.31
CA ILE A 238 9.70 -11.13 1.89
C ILE A 238 9.60 -10.95 0.37
N TYR A 239 8.81 -11.81 -0.27
CA TYR A 239 8.41 -11.73 -1.67
C TYR A 239 6.88 -11.63 -1.73
N GLY A 240 6.33 -10.53 -2.24
CA GLY A 240 4.89 -10.36 -2.49
C GLY A 240 4.42 -11.22 -3.67
N GLU A 241 5.17 -11.15 -4.77
CA GLU A 241 5.02 -11.91 -6.02
C GLU A 241 4.06 -11.30 -7.05
N ASP A 242 2.75 -11.56 -7.02
CA ASP A 242 1.79 -11.08 -8.04
C ASP A 242 0.61 -10.36 -7.40
N ASP A 243 -0.06 -9.48 -8.14
CA ASP A 243 -1.11 -8.57 -7.65
C ASP A 243 -0.63 -7.49 -6.65
N ASN A 244 -1.55 -6.66 -6.16
CA ASN A 244 -1.21 -5.48 -5.37
C ASN A 244 -1.07 -5.83 -3.88
N ASP A 245 0.17 -5.91 -3.39
CA ASP A 245 0.47 -6.36 -2.03
C ASP A 245 0.59 -5.24 -1.01
N LEU A 246 0.35 -5.60 0.26
CA LEU A 246 0.61 -4.77 1.42
C LEU A 246 1.63 -5.44 2.33
N ILE A 247 2.86 -4.91 2.36
CA ILE A 247 3.98 -5.53 3.06
C ILE A 247 4.52 -4.59 4.15
N PHE A 248 4.68 -5.15 5.36
CA PHE A 248 5.35 -4.52 6.49
C PHE A 248 6.58 -5.35 6.88
N GLY A 249 7.79 -4.79 6.78
CA GLY A 249 9.04 -5.44 7.18
C GLY A 249 9.10 -5.63 8.68
N GLY A 250 9.30 -4.56 9.44
CA GLY A 250 9.20 -4.55 10.89
C GLY A 250 10.45 -3.98 11.56
N ASP A 251 11.01 -4.71 12.53
CA ASP A 251 12.27 -4.35 13.21
C ASP A 251 13.45 -5.11 12.57
N ASP A 252 14.65 -4.51 12.56
CA ASP A 252 15.90 -5.04 11.97
C ASP A 252 15.97 -4.92 10.43
N ASN A 253 16.99 -5.49 9.76
CA ASN A 253 17.29 -5.16 8.36
C ASN A 253 16.63 -6.17 7.40
N ASP A 254 15.64 -5.72 6.66
CA ASP A 254 14.80 -6.56 5.82
C ASP A 254 15.16 -6.50 4.34
N TYR A 255 14.85 -7.58 3.63
CA TYR A 255 14.81 -7.62 2.18
C TYR A 255 13.35 -7.81 1.75
N ILE A 256 12.81 -6.85 1.00
CA ILE A 256 11.43 -6.88 0.52
C ILE A 256 11.39 -6.68 -0.99
N ASP A 257 10.70 -7.58 -1.69
CA ASP A 257 10.46 -7.55 -3.13
C ASP A 257 8.94 -7.64 -3.35
N GLY A 258 8.30 -6.53 -3.75
CA GLY A 258 6.86 -6.43 -3.98
C GLY A 258 6.42 -7.36 -5.10
N GLY A 259 7.02 -7.19 -6.29
CA GLY A 259 6.88 -8.15 -7.38
C GLY A 259 6.17 -7.54 -8.58
N ILE A 260 4.95 -7.96 -8.85
CA ILE A 260 4.14 -7.54 -10.00
C ILE A 260 2.89 -6.82 -9.52
N ASP A 261 2.58 -5.71 -10.17
CA ASP A 261 1.48 -4.78 -9.90
C ASP A 261 1.76 -3.80 -8.74
N GLN A 262 0.79 -2.97 -8.34
CA GLN A 262 1.07 -1.79 -7.52
C GLN A 262 1.18 -2.15 -6.04
N ASP A 263 2.40 -2.22 -5.53
CA ASP A 263 2.66 -2.63 -4.16
C ASP A 263 2.72 -1.46 -3.19
N THR A 264 2.44 -1.76 -1.92
CA THR A 264 2.64 -0.84 -0.79
C THR A 264 3.58 -1.48 0.22
N ILE A 265 4.78 -0.93 0.34
CA ILE A 265 5.84 -1.44 1.21
C ILE A 265 6.19 -0.41 2.28
N ASP A 266 6.15 -0.85 3.54
CA ASP A 266 6.63 -0.15 4.73
C ASP A 266 7.70 -1.02 5.40
N ALA A 267 8.97 -0.64 5.32
CA ALA A 267 10.07 -1.49 5.80
C ALA A 267 10.28 -1.45 7.32
N GLY A 268 10.04 -0.31 7.98
CA GLY A 268 10.07 -0.20 9.44
C GLY A 268 11.39 0.33 10.03
N GLU A 269 11.96 -0.33 11.04
CA GLU A 269 13.22 0.07 11.69
C GLU A 269 14.39 -0.81 11.19
N GLY A 270 15.24 -0.33 10.30
CA GLY A 270 16.29 -1.17 9.72
C GLY A 270 17.16 -0.42 8.72
N ASP A 271 18.30 -0.97 8.33
CA ASP A 271 18.94 -0.60 7.07
C ASP A 271 18.39 -1.54 5.97
N ASP A 272 17.25 -1.20 5.38
CA ASP A 272 16.42 -2.11 4.58
C ASP A 272 16.75 -2.10 3.09
N THR A 273 16.34 -3.16 2.38
CA THR A 273 16.41 -3.24 0.91
C THR A 273 15.01 -3.49 0.34
N LEU A 274 14.47 -2.51 -0.39
CA LEU A 274 13.13 -2.56 -0.98
C LEU A 274 13.21 -2.57 -2.50
N ILE A 275 12.42 -3.43 -3.12
CA ILE A 275 12.20 -3.51 -4.56
C ILE A 275 10.68 -3.47 -4.77
N GLY A 276 10.16 -2.45 -5.47
CA GLY A 276 8.75 -2.36 -5.85
C GLY A 276 8.43 -3.40 -6.90
N GLY A 277 9.05 -3.28 -8.07
CA GLY A 277 8.99 -4.31 -9.11
C GLY A 277 8.35 -3.78 -10.37
N GLN A 278 7.17 -4.29 -10.74
CA GLN A 278 6.38 -3.75 -11.84
C GLN A 278 5.15 -3.09 -11.26
N GLY A 279 4.78 -1.88 -11.65
CA GLY A 279 3.63 -1.21 -11.03
C GLY A 279 3.95 0.23 -10.69
N ASP A 280 2.93 1.01 -10.34
CA ASP A 280 3.14 2.33 -9.74
C ASP A 280 3.21 2.12 -8.21
N ASP A 281 4.40 1.87 -7.67
CA ASP A 281 4.58 1.37 -6.30
C ASP A 281 4.64 2.48 -5.24
N PHE A 282 4.36 2.13 -3.98
CA PHE A 282 4.59 3.00 -2.82
C PHE A 282 5.64 2.37 -1.90
N LEU A 283 6.77 3.06 -1.71
CA LEU A 283 7.90 2.59 -0.91
C LEU A 283 8.20 3.57 0.22
N ASP A 284 8.19 3.07 1.46
CA ASP A 284 8.56 3.79 2.67
C ASP A 284 9.62 3.00 3.44
N GLY A 285 10.87 3.48 3.41
CA GLY A 285 11.99 2.86 4.13
C GLY A 285 11.92 3.06 5.66
N ASN A 286 11.22 4.09 6.13
CA ASN A 286 11.18 4.46 7.54
C ASN A 286 12.57 4.66 8.17
N ILE A 287 12.89 4.06 9.31
CA ILE A 287 14.08 4.42 10.11
C ILE A 287 15.27 3.54 9.75
N GLY A 288 16.20 4.11 8.99
CA GLY A 288 17.59 3.66 8.93
C GLY A 288 18.22 4.11 7.62
N ASN A 289 19.18 3.37 7.07
CA ASN A 289 19.80 3.73 5.80
C ASN A 289 19.36 2.73 4.72
N ASP A 290 18.29 3.10 4.02
CA ASP A 290 17.56 2.17 3.17
C ASP A 290 18.01 2.25 1.72
N GLU A 291 17.92 1.13 1.01
CA GLU A 291 18.12 1.02 -0.44
C GLU A 291 16.78 0.68 -1.11
N MET A 292 16.19 1.62 -1.82
CA MET A 292 14.89 1.49 -2.49
C MET A 292 15.05 1.48 -4.01
N THR A 293 14.36 0.56 -4.68
CA THR A 293 14.29 0.46 -6.14
C THR A 293 12.82 0.39 -6.53
N GLY A 294 12.33 1.36 -7.30
CA GLY A 294 10.92 1.40 -7.72
C GLY A 294 10.63 0.36 -8.79
N GLY A 295 11.43 0.35 -9.86
CA GLY A 295 11.31 -0.61 -10.95
C GLY A 295 10.58 -0.06 -12.19
N ASP A 296 9.63 -0.82 -12.71
CA ASP A 296 8.85 -0.50 -13.90
C ASP A 296 7.54 0.20 -13.51
N GLY A 297 7.49 1.52 -13.52
CA GLY A 297 6.23 2.27 -13.42
C GLY A 297 6.46 3.71 -13.02
N ASN A 298 5.54 4.29 -12.26
CA ASN A 298 5.68 5.64 -11.72
C ASN A 298 5.57 5.57 -10.20
N ASP A 299 6.71 5.50 -9.55
CA ASP A 299 6.80 5.06 -8.16
C ASP A 299 6.76 6.24 -7.19
N THR A 300 6.23 6.02 -6.00
CA THR A 300 6.17 7.00 -4.92
C THR A 300 7.07 6.58 -3.78
N PHE A 301 8.09 7.38 -3.50
CA PHE A 301 8.99 7.19 -2.37
C PHE A 301 8.64 8.17 -1.26
N LEU A 302 8.53 7.69 -0.03
CA LEU A 302 8.41 8.53 1.14
C LEU A 302 9.80 8.85 1.72
N GLU A 303 9.98 10.11 2.12
CA GLU A 303 11.16 10.57 2.84
C GLU A 303 10.71 11.67 3.82
N LEU A 304 10.91 11.42 5.12
CA LEU A 304 10.68 12.36 6.21
C LEU A 304 11.96 12.63 7.00
N SER A 305 11.88 13.60 7.91
CA SER A 305 13.03 13.99 8.68
C SER A 305 13.44 12.91 9.69
N ALA A 306 14.74 12.60 9.74
CA ALA A 306 15.37 11.70 10.70
C ALA A 306 15.08 10.21 10.50
N GLU A 307 14.89 9.81 9.25
CA GLU A 307 14.73 8.43 8.77
C GLU A 307 16.10 7.78 8.61
N GLY A 308 16.96 8.32 7.75
CA GLY A 308 18.40 8.17 7.88
C GLY A 308 19.11 8.62 6.62
N ALA A 309 19.93 7.77 6.00
CA ALA A 309 20.71 8.13 4.82
C ALA A 309 20.39 7.23 3.63
N ASP A 310 19.26 7.51 3.01
CA ASP A 310 18.58 6.59 2.10
C ASP A 310 19.07 6.72 0.65
N THR A 311 18.81 5.69 -0.14
CA THR A 311 19.23 5.59 -1.54
C THR A 311 18.09 5.07 -2.40
N ILE A 312 17.58 5.91 -3.29
CA ILE A 312 16.71 5.47 -4.39
C ILE A 312 17.60 5.16 -5.61
N THR A 313 17.58 3.89 -6.05
CA THR A 313 18.57 3.37 -7.01
C THR A 313 18.23 3.65 -8.47
N ASP A 314 16.97 3.95 -8.79
CA ASP A 314 16.46 4.03 -10.15
C ASP A 314 15.49 5.18 -10.44
N PHE A 315 15.48 6.23 -9.61
CA PHE A 315 14.62 7.39 -9.77
C PHE A 315 14.58 7.97 -11.20
N GLY A 316 13.39 7.97 -11.80
CA GLY A 316 13.06 8.36 -13.17
C GLY A 316 13.19 7.24 -14.21
N VAL A 317 13.39 6.00 -13.78
CA VAL A 317 13.16 4.78 -14.58
C VAL A 317 11.66 4.47 -14.54
N GLY A 318 11.13 3.71 -15.50
CA GLY A 318 9.68 3.44 -15.56
C GLY A 318 8.79 4.59 -16.06
N ASP A 319 9.16 5.87 -15.80
CA ASP A 319 8.43 7.09 -16.13
C ASP A 319 7.62 7.01 -17.46
N THR A 320 6.30 7.07 -17.34
CA THR A 320 5.38 7.04 -18.50
C THR A 320 5.17 8.43 -19.13
N GLY A 321 5.69 9.47 -18.48
CA GLY A 321 5.43 10.88 -18.72
C GLY A 321 6.64 11.72 -19.10
N SER A 322 6.43 13.03 -19.11
CA SER A 322 7.54 13.98 -19.11
C SER A 322 7.57 14.67 -17.77
N ILE A 323 8.73 14.69 -17.12
CA ILE A 323 9.03 15.46 -15.90
C ILE A 323 8.89 17.00 -16.03
N THR A 324 8.23 17.53 -17.07
CA THR A 324 8.02 18.97 -17.23
C THR A 324 6.63 19.35 -17.78
N ASP A 325 5.70 18.39 -17.86
CA ASP A 325 4.36 18.61 -18.40
C ASP A 325 3.31 19.00 -17.35
N GLY A 326 3.70 19.03 -16.07
CA GLY A 326 2.89 19.37 -14.92
C GLY A 326 2.17 18.18 -14.29
N ASP A 327 2.21 16.99 -14.89
CA ASP A 327 1.54 15.78 -14.40
C ASP A 327 2.49 15.02 -13.47
N GLN A 328 2.04 14.72 -12.26
CA GLN A 328 2.83 14.01 -11.25
C GLN A 328 2.50 12.53 -11.21
N THR A 329 1.42 12.10 -11.87
CA THR A 329 0.95 10.70 -11.83
C THR A 329 1.54 9.85 -12.94
N ASN A 330 2.65 10.28 -13.52
CA ASN A 330 3.28 9.66 -14.69
C ASN A 330 4.81 9.80 -14.65
N ASN A 331 5.36 10.09 -13.48
CA ASN A 331 6.79 10.02 -13.21
C ASN A 331 6.96 9.55 -11.76
N ASP A 332 8.14 9.05 -11.44
CA ASP A 332 8.54 8.80 -10.07
C ASP A 332 8.45 10.07 -9.23
N PHE A 333 8.13 9.92 -7.95
CA PHE A 333 7.77 11.02 -7.09
C PHE A 333 8.32 10.84 -5.67
N VAL A 334 8.95 11.89 -5.15
CA VAL A 334 9.36 11.98 -3.73
C VAL A 334 9.03 13.39 -3.19
N ASP A 335 8.27 13.47 -2.09
CA ASP A 335 7.84 14.76 -1.53
C ASP A 335 8.94 15.39 -0.66
N LEU A 336 9.83 16.14 -1.31
CA LEU A 336 10.94 16.84 -0.65
C LEU A 336 10.56 18.23 -0.11
N SER A 337 9.27 18.59 -0.11
CA SER A 337 8.82 19.94 0.27
C SER A 337 9.01 20.24 1.77
N SER A 338 9.12 19.20 2.60
CA SER A 338 9.49 19.31 4.01
C SER A 338 10.90 19.91 4.21
N PHE A 339 11.84 19.60 3.31
CA PHE A 339 13.24 20.00 3.37
C PHE A 339 13.54 21.23 2.51
N TYR A 340 13.03 21.26 1.28
CA TYR A 340 13.25 22.36 0.35
C TYR A 340 11.99 23.22 0.25
N ASN A 341 11.93 24.27 1.06
CA ASN A 341 10.86 25.25 1.08
C ASN A 341 11.40 26.67 1.29
N ASP A 342 10.51 27.66 1.27
CA ASP A 342 10.91 29.07 1.37
C ASP A 342 11.61 29.42 2.69
N THR A 343 11.35 28.68 3.79
CA THR A 343 12.06 28.90 5.06
C THR A 343 13.48 28.40 4.97
N THR A 344 13.67 27.16 4.53
CA THR A 344 15.00 26.57 4.47
C THR A 344 15.90 27.35 3.52
N VAL A 345 15.35 27.86 2.40
CA VAL A 345 16.03 28.84 1.53
C VAL A 345 16.41 30.13 2.29
N ALA A 346 15.49 30.72 3.05
CA ALA A 346 15.77 31.94 3.81
C ALA A 346 16.87 31.73 4.87
N ASP A 347 16.86 30.59 5.55
CA ASP A 347 17.84 30.22 6.57
C ASP A 347 19.22 29.93 5.96
N VAL A 348 19.26 29.21 4.84
CA VAL A 348 20.47 28.99 4.03
C VAL A 348 21.04 30.32 3.54
N ASN A 349 20.21 31.21 3.01
CA ASN A 349 20.62 32.55 2.56
C ASN A 349 21.12 33.41 3.73
N ALA A 350 20.52 33.29 4.92
CA ALA A 350 21.00 33.95 6.14
C ALA A 350 22.36 33.39 6.60
N ALA A 351 22.62 32.10 6.36
CA ALA A 351 23.89 31.43 6.62
C ALA A 351 24.96 31.71 5.54
N GLY A 352 24.59 32.33 4.41
CA GLY A 352 25.50 32.80 3.37
C GLY A 352 25.31 32.17 2.00
N GLY A 353 24.24 31.37 1.80
CA GLY A 353 23.78 30.94 0.48
C GLY A 353 23.18 32.08 -0.35
N ASP A 354 22.84 31.79 -1.61
CA ASP A 354 22.24 32.76 -2.54
C ASP A 354 21.29 32.03 -3.52
N PHE A 355 20.15 31.57 -3.00
CA PHE A 355 19.12 30.87 -3.75
C PHE A 355 17.82 31.68 -3.81
N ASP A 356 17.20 31.77 -4.98
CA ASP A 356 15.96 32.51 -5.19
C ASP A 356 14.71 31.64 -4.94
N THR A 357 14.82 30.31 -5.08
CA THR A 357 13.70 29.38 -4.92
C THR A 357 14.12 28.06 -4.26
N PRO A 358 13.18 27.32 -3.63
CA PRO A 358 13.49 26.00 -3.05
C PRO A 358 13.97 24.99 -4.09
N LEU A 359 13.36 25.01 -5.28
CA LEU A 359 13.79 24.19 -6.41
C LEU A 359 15.23 24.50 -6.83
N GLU A 360 15.66 25.76 -6.82
CA GLU A 360 17.05 26.11 -7.13
C GLU A 360 18.03 25.59 -6.07
N MET A 361 17.66 25.69 -4.79
CA MET A 361 18.45 25.16 -3.67
C MET A 361 18.58 23.63 -3.75
N MET A 362 17.46 22.92 -3.94
CA MET A 362 17.42 21.46 -4.08
C MET A 362 18.30 20.99 -5.25
N ARG A 363 18.21 21.68 -6.39
CA ARG A 363 19.01 21.34 -7.57
C ARG A 363 20.49 21.54 -7.35
N ALA A 364 20.86 22.58 -6.60
CA ALA A 364 22.24 22.86 -6.26
C ALA A 364 22.80 21.82 -5.26
N ASP A 365 21.95 21.34 -4.36
CA ASP A 365 22.28 20.26 -3.43
C ASP A 365 22.54 18.95 -4.19
N ALA A 366 21.59 18.53 -5.03
CA ALA A 366 21.70 17.35 -5.88
C ALA A 366 22.80 17.38 -6.96
N GLU A 367 23.63 18.43 -7.06
CA GLU A 367 24.70 18.49 -8.07
C GLU A 367 25.82 17.47 -7.82
N ASP A 368 26.04 17.07 -6.58
CA ASP A 368 27.00 16.02 -6.23
C ASP A 368 26.40 14.61 -6.16
N GLY A 369 25.09 14.52 -6.43
CA GLY A 369 24.32 13.28 -6.44
C GLY A 369 23.68 12.91 -5.10
N ARG A 370 23.74 13.79 -4.10
CA ARG A 370 23.05 13.63 -2.83
C ARG A 370 22.24 14.88 -2.48
N LEU A 371 21.20 14.67 -1.71
CA LEU A 371 20.40 15.68 -1.04
C LEU A 371 20.75 15.58 0.45
N ASP A 372 21.88 16.17 0.84
CA ASP A 372 22.43 16.09 2.22
C ASP A 372 22.61 17.49 2.86
N GLY A 373 22.18 18.53 2.15
CA GLY A 373 22.39 19.93 2.49
C GLY A 373 23.83 20.44 2.30
N ASN A 374 24.75 19.67 1.71
CA ASN A 374 26.12 20.09 1.43
C ASN A 374 26.24 20.76 0.06
N ILE A 375 25.76 22.00 -0.03
CA ILE A 375 25.73 22.74 -1.28
C ILE A 375 27.09 23.41 -1.54
N ASP A 376 27.72 23.08 -2.68
CA ASP A 376 29.01 23.64 -3.12
C ASP A 376 30.15 23.49 -2.08
N GLY A 377 30.11 22.44 -1.26
CA GLY A 377 31.08 22.18 -0.20
C GLY A 377 30.87 23.01 1.07
N THR A 378 29.69 23.63 1.21
CA THR A 378 29.24 24.31 2.43
C THR A 378 28.08 23.52 3.03
N ASP A 379 28.24 23.13 4.29
CA ASP A 379 27.24 22.36 5.04
C ASP A 379 26.09 23.27 5.53
N TYR A 380 24.91 23.04 4.97
CA TYR A 380 23.62 23.63 5.33
C TYR A 380 22.61 22.61 5.89
N SER A 381 23.03 21.37 6.18
CA SER A 381 22.16 20.29 6.69
C SER A 381 21.29 20.74 7.88
N GLY A 382 21.88 21.49 8.82
CA GLY A 382 21.18 22.04 9.98
C GLY A 382 20.19 23.18 9.68
N GLN A 383 20.14 23.71 8.45
CA GLN A 383 19.10 24.63 7.97
C GLN A 383 18.03 23.91 7.15
N ILE A 384 18.41 22.86 6.41
CA ILE A 384 17.52 22.15 5.48
C ILE A 384 16.68 21.07 6.18
N GLY A 385 17.05 20.68 7.41
CA GLY A 385 16.25 19.76 8.22
C GLY A 385 16.81 18.34 8.26
N GLY A 386 18.03 18.13 7.76
CA GLY A 386 18.75 16.87 7.88
C GLY A 386 18.30 15.75 6.93
N VAL A 387 17.77 16.10 5.75
CA VAL A 387 17.67 15.15 4.61
C VAL A 387 19.06 14.57 4.31
N ASP A 388 19.13 13.28 3.97
CA ASP A 388 20.36 12.61 3.53
C ASP A 388 20.06 11.56 2.44
N LEU A 389 19.41 12.00 1.37
CA LEU A 389 18.90 11.12 0.30
C LEU A 389 19.84 11.06 -0.90
N THR A 390 20.09 9.86 -1.43
CA THR A 390 20.82 9.63 -2.68
C THR A 390 19.87 9.22 -3.79
N LEU A 391 19.92 9.90 -4.93
CA LEU A 391 19.10 9.58 -6.11
C LEU A 391 19.98 9.06 -7.26
N GLN A 392 19.68 7.89 -7.81
CA GLN A 392 20.43 7.26 -8.90
C GLN A 392 19.57 6.94 -10.13
N ASP A 393 20.16 6.90 -11.32
CA ASP A 393 19.49 6.82 -12.64
C ASP A 393 19.31 5.38 -13.17
N GLY A 394 19.22 4.38 -12.28
CA GLY A 394 19.07 2.95 -12.59
C GLY A 394 20.33 2.30 -13.21
N ALA A 395 21.25 3.11 -13.75
CA ALA A 395 22.58 2.69 -14.18
C ALA A 395 23.66 2.95 -13.11
N GLY A 396 23.24 3.38 -11.92
CA GLY A 396 24.09 3.79 -10.80
C GLY A 396 24.77 5.16 -11.00
N GLY A 397 24.29 5.98 -11.94
CA GLY A 397 24.69 7.37 -12.11
C GLY A 397 23.83 8.29 -11.23
N ALA A 398 24.38 9.38 -10.74
CA ALA A 398 23.62 10.32 -9.92
C ALA A 398 22.54 11.06 -10.72
N VAL A 399 21.32 11.18 -10.15
CA VAL A 399 20.26 12.05 -10.65
C VAL A 399 20.62 13.49 -10.32
N THR A 400 21.10 14.22 -11.32
CA THR A 400 21.48 15.63 -11.15
C THR A 400 20.25 16.53 -11.01
N GLY A 401 20.38 17.68 -10.34
CA GLY A 401 19.28 18.63 -10.16
C GLY A 401 18.51 19.03 -11.43
N SER A 402 19.10 18.94 -12.63
CA SER A 402 18.35 19.19 -13.87
C SER A 402 17.18 18.23 -14.14
N ALA A 403 17.19 17.05 -13.52
CA ALA A 403 16.13 16.04 -13.56
C ALA A 403 15.08 16.22 -12.44
N LEU A 404 15.37 17.05 -11.42
CA LEU A 404 14.42 17.37 -10.35
C LEU A 404 13.55 18.56 -10.74
N THR A 405 12.24 18.40 -10.65
CA THR A 405 11.22 19.35 -11.10
C THR A 405 10.02 19.31 -10.15
N TYR A 406 9.04 20.19 -10.36
CA TYR A 406 7.78 20.09 -9.63
C TYR A 406 7.09 18.74 -9.85
N ASP A 407 7.21 18.17 -11.05
CA ASP A 407 6.46 16.99 -11.49
C ASP A 407 6.90 15.71 -10.80
N ASN A 408 8.02 15.77 -10.07
CA ASN A 408 8.52 14.71 -9.22
C ASN A 408 8.82 15.17 -7.76
N THR A 409 8.48 16.43 -7.36
CA THR A 409 8.77 16.97 -5.99
C THR A 409 7.79 18.00 -5.34
N ASN A 410 6.81 18.61 -6.04
CA ASN A 410 5.63 19.42 -5.54
C ASN A 410 5.77 20.87 -4.89
N VAL A 411 5.13 21.94 -5.46
CA VAL A 411 4.82 23.35 -4.94
C VAL A 411 3.73 24.24 -5.74
N PRO A 412 2.43 24.44 -5.37
CA PRO A 412 1.40 25.26 -6.16
C PRO A 412 0.75 26.51 -5.44
N CYS A 413 0.23 27.65 -6.08
CA CYS A 413 -0.23 28.96 -5.42
C CYS A 413 -1.16 30.06 -6.20
N PHE A 414 -1.66 31.21 -5.64
CA PHE A 414 -2.49 32.35 -6.28
C PHE A 414 -1.74 33.65 -6.69
N VAL A 415 -1.98 34.35 -7.81
CA VAL A 415 -1.14 35.53 -8.21
C VAL A 415 -1.45 36.91 -7.56
N SER A 416 -0.41 37.72 -7.30
CA SER A 416 -0.41 39.14 -6.93
C SER A 416 -1.34 40.02 -7.76
N GLY A 417 -2.08 40.92 -7.11
CA GLY A 417 -3.04 41.83 -7.74
C GLY A 417 -4.41 41.22 -8.02
N THR A 418 -4.61 39.93 -7.73
CA THR A 418 -5.91 39.25 -7.80
C THR A 418 -6.86 39.86 -6.79
N LEU A 419 -8.02 40.37 -7.24
CA LEU A 419 -9.02 40.94 -6.34
C LEU A 419 -9.91 39.86 -5.72
N ILE A 420 -9.90 39.78 -4.40
CA ILE A 420 -10.72 38.86 -3.61
C ILE A 420 -11.93 39.62 -3.05
N ALA A 421 -13.13 39.04 -3.17
CA ALA A 421 -14.34 39.66 -2.66
C ALA A 421 -14.36 39.68 -1.13
N THR A 422 -14.43 40.86 -0.51
CA THR A 422 -14.51 41.02 0.95
C THR A 422 -15.73 41.83 1.36
N ARG A 423 -15.97 41.94 2.67
CA ARG A 423 -17.01 42.82 3.23
C ARG A 423 -16.86 44.30 2.89
N ARG A 424 -15.64 44.73 2.54
CA ARG A 424 -15.31 46.12 2.18
C ARG A 424 -15.32 46.36 0.66
N GLY A 425 -15.72 45.36 -0.12
CA GLY A 425 -15.58 45.33 -1.58
C GLY A 425 -14.42 44.42 -2.00
N SER A 426 -14.10 44.37 -3.28
CA SER A 426 -12.99 43.56 -3.78
C SER A 426 -11.64 44.20 -3.40
N VAL A 427 -10.76 43.42 -2.77
CA VAL A 427 -9.46 43.85 -2.22
C VAL A 427 -8.35 43.01 -2.87
N PRO A 428 -7.22 43.59 -3.27
CA PRO A 428 -6.08 42.81 -3.78
C PRO A 428 -5.58 41.81 -2.73
N ILE A 429 -5.21 40.61 -3.17
CA ILE A 429 -4.79 39.50 -2.30
C ILE A 429 -3.59 39.88 -1.41
N GLU A 430 -2.65 40.66 -1.94
CA GLU A 430 -1.47 41.16 -1.23
C GLU A 430 -1.79 42.17 -0.11
N GLU A 431 -3.01 42.72 -0.08
CA GLU A 431 -3.48 43.63 0.98
C GLU A 431 -4.25 42.91 2.09
N LEU A 432 -4.63 41.63 1.89
CA LEU A 432 -5.38 40.84 2.86
C LEU A 432 -4.49 40.34 4.00
N LYS A 433 -5.09 40.18 5.17
CA LYS A 433 -4.41 39.68 6.37
C LYS A 433 -5.30 38.73 7.16
N ALA A 434 -4.69 37.90 8.00
CA ALA A 434 -5.41 37.10 8.98
C ALA A 434 -6.42 37.97 9.76
N GLY A 435 -7.66 37.48 9.86
CA GLY A 435 -8.79 38.16 10.48
C GLY A 435 -9.66 39.02 9.55
N ASP A 436 -9.22 39.33 8.33
CA ASP A 436 -10.08 39.97 7.32
C ASP A 436 -11.22 39.01 6.89
N GLU A 437 -12.40 39.57 6.62
CA GLU A 437 -13.59 38.79 6.21
C GLU A 437 -13.73 38.73 4.68
N VAL A 438 -13.49 37.54 4.11
CA VAL A 438 -13.68 37.21 2.70
C VAL A 438 -15.07 36.61 2.48
N ILE A 439 -15.67 36.93 1.33
CA ILE A 439 -16.91 36.30 0.89
C ILE A 439 -16.57 34.95 0.29
N THR A 440 -17.07 33.89 0.92
CA THR A 440 -17.01 32.52 0.44
C THR A 440 -18.34 32.11 -0.18
N MET A 441 -18.31 31.13 -1.08
CA MET A 441 -19.50 30.65 -1.78
C MET A 441 -20.44 29.87 -0.87
N ASP A 442 -19.89 28.98 -0.05
CA ASP A 442 -20.69 28.02 0.73
C ASP A 442 -21.17 28.61 2.07
N HIS A 443 -20.33 29.42 2.72
CA HIS A 443 -20.59 29.87 4.10
C HIS A 443 -20.60 31.40 4.28
N GLY A 444 -20.64 32.17 3.19
CA GLY A 444 -20.75 33.63 3.25
C GLY A 444 -19.48 34.28 3.79
N PHE A 445 -19.59 35.26 4.70
CA PHE A 445 -18.41 35.95 5.23
C PHE A 445 -17.62 35.05 6.19
N GLN A 446 -16.43 34.62 5.78
CA GLN A 446 -15.50 33.84 6.59
C GLN A 446 -14.23 34.64 6.85
N LYS A 447 -13.62 34.41 8.00
CA LYS A 447 -12.38 35.08 8.37
C LYS A 447 -11.19 34.29 7.87
N ILE A 448 -10.27 34.98 7.19
CA ILE A 448 -8.97 34.42 6.85
C ILE A 448 -8.28 34.03 8.16
N ARG A 449 -7.90 32.76 8.27
CA ARG A 449 -7.14 32.25 9.41
C ARG A 449 -5.65 32.44 9.18
N TRP A 450 -5.21 32.19 7.95
CA TRP A 450 -3.83 32.34 7.55
C TRP A 450 -3.75 32.80 6.09
N ILE A 451 -2.71 33.59 5.74
CA ILE A 451 -2.41 33.98 4.36
C ILE A 451 -0.89 34.17 4.18
N GLY A 452 -0.31 33.55 3.15
CA GLY A 452 1.12 33.61 2.82
C GLY A 452 1.40 33.89 1.34
N SER A 453 2.66 34.12 0.97
CA SER A 453 3.06 34.45 -0.42
C SER A 453 4.51 34.13 -0.76
N THR A 454 4.77 33.82 -2.04
CA THR A 454 6.08 33.43 -2.62
C THR A 454 6.27 34.09 -3.99
N THR A 455 7.48 34.47 -4.41
CA THR A 455 7.73 35.10 -5.73
C THR A 455 8.61 34.22 -6.61
N VAL A 456 8.18 33.92 -7.85
CA VAL A 456 8.91 33.05 -8.79
C VAL A 456 9.02 33.64 -10.21
N PRO A 457 9.94 33.18 -11.06
CA PRO A 457 9.96 33.51 -12.50
C PRO A 457 8.70 32.98 -13.22
N ALA A 458 8.11 33.80 -14.09
CA ALA A 458 6.91 33.44 -14.84
C ALA A 458 7.27 32.74 -16.17
N GLU A 459 7.79 31.52 -16.12
CA GLU A 459 8.20 30.75 -17.32
C GLU A 459 7.75 29.28 -17.22
N GLY A 460 7.41 28.66 -18.36
CA GLY A 460 7.04 27.24 -18.41
C GLY A 460 5.86 26.87 -17.49
N SER A 461 6.02 25.81 -16.70
CA SER A 461 5.03 25.30 -15.75
C SER A 461 4.80 26.21 -14.52
N LEU A 462 5.63 27.24 -14.32
CA LEU A 462 5.43 28.28 -13.31
C LEU A 462 4.80 29.55 -13.89
N ALA A 463 4.57 29.60 -15.22
CA ALA A 463 3.91 30.72 -15.85
C ALA A 463 2.44 30.78 -15.40
N PRO A 464 1.96 31.92 -14.88
CA PRO A 464 0.60 32.04 -14.41
C PRO A 464 -0.39 31.81 -15.55
N VAL A 465 -1.46 31.07 -15.26
CA VAL A 465 -2.59 30.91 -16.18
C VAL A 465 -3.48 32.13 -16.08
N VAL A 466 -3.68 32.78 -17.22
CA VAL A 466 -4.59 33.92 -17.36
C VAL A 466 -5.95 33.41 -17.82
N ILE A 467 -6.96 33.59 -16.97
CA ILE A 467 -8.37 33.43 -17.33
C ILE A 467 -8.88 34.81 -17.77
N ARG A 468 -9.02 35.00 -19.08
CA ARG A 468 -9.44 36.28 -19.66
C ARG A 468 -10.79 36.71 -19.12
N LYS A 469 -10.98 38.02 -18.99
CA LYS A 469 -12.25 38.64 -18.62
C LYS A 469 -13.44 38.01 -19.37
N GLY A 470 -14.42 37.56 -18.61
CA GLY A 470 -15.67 36.99 -19.10
C GLY A 470 -15.56 35.53 -19.56
N ALA A 471 -14.39 34.89 -19.44
CA ALA A 471 -14.22 33.48 -19.78
C ALA A 471 -15.00 32.55 -18.85
N MET A 472 -15.08 32.90 -17.57
CA MET A 472 -15.87 32.18 -16.54
C MET A 472 -16.80 33.13 -15.77
N GLY A 473 -17.25 34.21 -16.43
CA GLY A 473 -18.06 35.25 -15.79
C GLY A 473 -17.28 36.26 -14.94
N ASN A 474 -15.95 36.20 -14.92
CA ASN A 474 -15.08 37.21 -14.28
C ASN A 474 -15.23 38.61 -14.88
N GLU A 475 -15.09 39.62 -14.02
CA GLU A 475 -15.18 41.03 -14.42
C GLU A 475 -13.85 41.58 -14.99
N ARG A 476 -12.73 40.92 -14.69
CA ARG A 476 -11.34 41.23 -15.10
C ARG A 476 -10.57 39.94 -15.35
N ASP A 477 -9.44 40.04 -16.05
CA ASP A 477 -8.52 38.91 -16.19
C ASP A 477 -8.09 38.42 -14.80
N LEU A 478 -8.31 37.13 -14.54
CA LEU A 478 -7.83 36.46 -13.33
C LEU A 478 -6.51 35.77 -13.66
N ARG A 479 -5.56 35.82 -12.73
CA ARG A 479 -4.28 35.13 -12.84
C ARG A 479 -4.10 34.21 -11.66
N VAL A 480 -3.77 32.97 -11.94
CA VAL A 480 -3.61 31.93 -10.92
C VAL A 480 -2.45 31.04 -11.31
N SER A 481 -1.92 30.23 -10.38
CA SER A 481 -0.99 29.19 -10.79
C SER A 481 -1.69 28.21 -11.73
N PRO A 482 -0.93 27.49 -12.56
CA PRO A 482 -1.47 26.43 -13.41
C PRO A 482 -2.29 25.39 -12.64
N GLN A 483 -1.92 25.07 -11.41
CA GLN A 483 -2.60 24.06 -10.59
C GLN A 483 -3.77 24.61 -9.77
N HIS A 484 -3.97 25.93 -9.76
CA HIS A 484 -5.06 26.55 -9.00
C HIS A 484 -6.41 26.02 -9.45
N ARG A 485 -7.20 25.51 -8.52
CA ARG A 485 -8.47 24.87 -8.87
C ARG A 485 -9.59 25.90 -9.00
N MET A 486 -10.20 25.88 -10.16
CA MET A 486 -11.32 26.73 -10.55
C MET A 486 -12.62 25.94 -10.45
N LEU A 487 -13.67 26.55 -9.93
CA LEU A 487 -14.98 25.90 -9.93
C LEU A 487 -15.58 25.90 -11.34
N VAL A 488 -15.91 24.71 -11.84
CA VAL A 488 -16.77 24.54 -13.01
C VAL A 488 -18.10 23.94 -12.54
N ARG A 489 -19.21 24.41 -13.12
CA ARG A 489 -20.54 24.00 -12.69
C ARG A 489 -21.54 24.05 -13.82
N GLY A 490 -22.59 23.25 -13.71
CA GLY A 490 -23.73 23.28 -14.63
C GLY A 490 -24.17 21.91 -15.07
N TRP A 491 -25.26 21.89 -15.86
CA TRP A 491 -25.86 20.65 -16.37
C TRP A 491 -24.88 19.82 -17.21
N HIS A 492 -23.91 20.47 -17.86
CA HIS A 492 -22.90 19.84 -18.69
C HIS A 492 -21.87 19.08 -17.84
N VAL A 493 -21.48 19.62 -16.67
CA VAL A 493 -20.60 18.94 -15.70
C VAL A 493 -21.31 17.70 -15.14
N GLU A 494 -22.59 17.83 -14.80
CA GLU A 494 -23.39 16.70 -14.28
C GLU A 494 -23.54 15.59 -15.32
N LEU A 495 -23.73 15.96 -16.58
CA LEU A 495 -23.85 15.00 -17.67
C LEU A 495 -22.52 14.28 -17.97
N MET A 496 -21.40 14.99 -17.92
CA MET A 496 -20.09 14.46 -18.30
C MET A 496 -19.41 13.70 -17.17
N PHE A 497 -19.57 14.16 -15.92
CA PHE A 497 -18.80 13.66 -14.77
C PHE A 497 -19.69 13.19 -13.61
N GLY A 498 -21.02 13.20 -13.78
CA GLY A 498 -21.96 12.75 -12.74
C GLY A 498 -22.08 13.69 -11.54
N LYS A 499 -21.47 14.89 -11.59
CA LYS A 499 -21.46 15.88 -10.49
C LYS A 499 -21.88 17.26 -11.00
N PRO A 500 -22.76 18.00 -10.32
CA PRO A 500 -23.23 19.31 -10.78
C PRO A 500 -22.21 20.44 -10.65
N GLU A 501 -21.21 20.28 -9.78
CA GLU A 501 -20.11 21.22 -9.56
C GLU A 501 -18.84 20.41 -9.29
N ALA A 502 -17.70 20.84 -9.84
CA ALA A 502 -16.40 20.21 -9.63
C ALA A 502 -15.26 21.24 -9.73
N LEU A 503 -14.16 20.94 -9.05
CA LEU A 503 -12.92 21.72 -9.08
C LEU A 503 -12.00 21.22 -10.19
N VAL A 504 -11.46 22.15 -10.97
CA VAL A 504 -10.62 21.85 -12.13
C VAL A 504 -9.35 22.70 -12.09
N PRO A 505 -8.14 22.11 -12.18
CA PRO A 505 -6.90 22.87 -12.27
C PRO A 505 -6.92 23.84 -13.46
N ALA A 506 -6.46 25.08 -13.27
CA ALA A 506 -6.48 26.11 -14.31
C ALA A 506 -5.76 25.69 -15.61
N LYS A 507 -4.70 24.88 -15.50
CA LYS A 507 -3.94 24.31 -16.64
C LYS A 507 -4.79 23.41 -17.51
N ALA A 508 -5.73 22.66 -16.92
CA ALA A 508 -6.63 21.79 -17.65
C ALA A 508 -7.70 22.57 -18.44
N LEU A 509 -7.84 23.86 -18.18
CA LEU A 509 -8.76 24.76 -18.88
C LEU A 509 -8.08 25.55 -20.01
N ILE A 510 -6.75 25.43 -20.18
CA ILE A 510 -6.00 26.16 -21.22
C ILE A 510 -6.51 25.79 -22.61
N ASN A 511 -6.87 26.81 -23.38
CA ASN A 511 -7.40 26.67 -24.73
C ASN A 511 -6.80 27.69 -25.72
N ASP A 512 -5.73 28.38 -25.31
CA ASP A 512 -5.01 29.43 -26.04
C ASP A 512 -5.85 30.63 -26.52
N GLU A 513 -7.16 30.65 -26.20
CA GLU A 513 -8.08 31.72 -26.58
C GLU A 513 -8.50 32.53 -25.37
N THR A 514 -9.21 31.91 -24.44
CA THR A 514 -9.80 32.55 -23.26
C THR A 514 -9.07 32.21 -21.97
N VAL A 515 -8.38 31.08 -21.94
CA VAL A 515 -7.50 30.65 -20.84
C VAL A 515 -6.14 30.29 -21.45
N PHE A 516 -5.07 30.96 -21.03
CA PHE A 516 -3.76 30.83 -21.65
C PHE A 516 -2.63 31.15 -20.65
N PRO A 517 -1.44 30.54 -20.79
CA PRO A 517 -0.28 30.87 -19.95
C PRO A 517 0.27 32.26 -20.27
N LEU A 518 0.82 32.94 -19.27
CA LEU A 518 1.47 34.25 -19.41
C LEU A 518 2.93 34.17 -19.00
N GLU A 519 3.81 34.12 -19.99
CA GLU A 519 5.25 34.08 -19.76
C GLU A 519 5.89 35.47 -19.67
N GLY A 520 6.99 35.54 -18.92
CA GLY A 520 7.92 36.66 -18.85
C GLY A 520 7.81 37.49 -17.56
N GLY A 521 8.95 37.70 -16.91
CA GLY A 521 9.08 38.46 -15.66
C GLY A 521 9.01 37.55 -14.42
N THR A 522 8.58 38.11 -13.30
CA THR A 522 8.32 37.37 -12.06
C THR A 522 6.85 37.50 -11.68
N VAL A 523 6.36 36.55 -10.89
CA VAL A 523 4.99 36.45 -10.41
C VAL A 523 5.02 36.14 -8.92
N ASP A 524 4.33 36.95 -8.11
CA ASP A 524 4.13 36.59 -6.70
C ASP A 524 2.88 35.75 -6.61
N TYR A 525 2.98 34.58 -6.00
CA TYR A 525 1.85 33.75 -5.66
C TYR A 525 1.51 33.81 -4.16
N PHE A 526 0.27 33.47 -3.78
CA PHE A 526 -0.34 33.65 -2.47
C PHE A 526 -1.18 32.44 -2.10
N HIS A 527 -1.38 32.20 -0.81
CA HIS A 527 -2.27 31.17 -0.30
C HIS A 527 -3.08 31.69 0.86
N MET A 528 -4.33 31.24 1.01
CA MET A 528 -5.16 31.60 2.16
C MET A 528 -5.97 30.41 2.67
N MET A 529 -6.13 30.34 3.99
CA MET A 529 -6.89 29.31 4.69
C MET A 529 -7.99 29.91 5.56
N PHE A 530 -9.06 29.15 5.79
CA PHE A 530 -10.21 29.51 6.64
C PHE A 530 -10.36 28.50 7.78
N ASP A 531 -11.43 28.57 8.58
CA ASP A 531 -11.67 27.55 9.62
C ASP A 531 -12.00 26.16 9.04
N ARG A 532 -12.24 26.08 7.72
CA ARG A 532 -12.47 24.87 6.91
C ARG A 532 -12.20 25.21 5.45
N HIS A 533 -12.20 24.22 4.56
CA HIS A 533 -12.11 24.47 3.13
C HIS A 533 -13.26 25.36 2.63
N GLU A 534 -12.96 26.39 1.84
CA GLU A 534 -13.94 27.32 1.29
C GLU A 534 -13.64 27.65 -0.18
N LEU A 535 -14.67 27.91 -0.98
CA LEU A 535 -14.48 28.58 -2.27
C LEU A 535 -14.58 30.09 -2.09
N VAL A 536 -13.55 30.81 -2.52
CA VAL A 536 -13.50 32.29 -2.49
C VAL A 536 -13.83 32.87 -3.85
N TYR A 537 -14.36 34.10 -3.87
CA TYR A 537 -14.56 34.81 -5.14
C TYR A 537 -13.32 35.62 -5.52
N ALA A 538 -12.50 35.09 -6.42
CA ALA A 538 -11.37 35.76 -7.04
C ALA A 538 -11.76 36.37 -8.40
N GLU A 539 -11.69 37.70 -8.52
CA GLU A 539 -12.17 38.47 -9.70
C GLU A 539 -13.62 38.15 -10.11
N GLY A 540 -14.43 37.72 -9.12
CA GLY A 540 -15.83 37.32 -9.29
C GLY A 540 -16.05 35.85 -9.65
N ILE A 541 -14.99 35.04 -9.81
CA ILE A 541 -15.08 33.59 -10.04
C ILE A 541 -14.88 32.85 -8.72
N PRO A 542 -15.72 31.86 -8.38
CA PRO A 542 -15.42 30.93 -7.30
C PRO A 542 -14.18 30.10 -7.64
N SER A 543 -13.16 30.19 -6.80
CA SER A 543 -11.92 29.42 -6.88
C SER A 543 -11.58 28.85 -5.51
N GLU A 544 -10.82 27.77 -5.50
CA GLU A 544 -10.42 27.07 -4.28
C GLU A 544 -9.59 27.97 -3.37
N SER A 545 -9.83 27.94 -2.05
CA SER A 545 -8.85 28.35 -1.04
C SER A 545 -7.81 27.25 -0.85
N PHE A 546 -6.74 27.49 -0.11
CA PHE A 546 -5.77 26.41 0.12
C PHE A 546 -6.41 25.23 0.88
N HIS A 547 -6.12 24.00 0.44
CA HIS A 547 -6.54 22.76 1.07
C HIS A 547 -5.32 21.87 1.36
N PRO A 548 -4.98 21.63 2.65
CA PRO A 548 -3.80 20.84 3.02
C PRO A 548 -3.79 19.43 2.44
N GLY A 549 -4.90 18.69 2.50
CA GLY A 549 -4.97 17.31 1.99
C GLY A 549 -4.93 17.17 0.45
N HIS A 550 -4.80 18.26 -0.31
CA HIS A 550 -4.60 18.20 -1.77
C HIS A 550 -3.19 18.60 -2.21
N VAL A 551 -2.43 19.25 -1.33
CA VAL A 551 -1.16 19.95 -1.65
C VAL A 551 -0.04 19.59 -0.66
N GLY A 552 -0.38 18.99 0.48
CA GLY A 552 0.54 18.80 1.60
C GLY A 552 0.77 20.10 2.38
N MET A 553 1.27 19.98 3.62
CA MET A 553 1.64 21.14 4.45
C MET A 553 3.07 21.63 4.20
N GLY A 554 3.86 20.92 3.37
CA GLY A 554 5.26 21.23 3.07
C GLY A 554 5.46 22.39 2.09
N ALA A 555 4.42 22.83 1.38
CA ALA A 555 4.48 24.01 0.50
C ALA A 555 4.67 25.37 1.22
N PHE A 556 4.78 25.39 2.56
CA PHE A 556 4.93 26.63 3.35
C PHE A 556 6.21 26.64 4.17
N ALA A 557 6.83 27.82 4.24
CA ALA A 557 7.84 28.21 5.23
C ALA A 557 7.48 27.75 6.67
N GLU A 558 8.44 27.26 7.46
CA GLU A 558 8.28 26.77 8.84
C GLU A 558 7.53 27.76 9.76
N ASP A 559 7.77 29.07 9.64
CA ASP A 559 7.07 30.06 10.46
C ASP A 559 5.58 30.18 10.06
N ALA A 560 5.30 30.05 8.76
CA ALA A 560 3.96 29.93 8.23
C ALA A 560 3.31 28.58 8.57
N ARG A 561 4.04 27.46 8.49
CA ARG A 561 3.56 26.12 8.84
C ARG A 561 3.25 26.02 10.33
N GLU A 562 4.14 26.48 11.21
CA GLU A 562 3.86 26.54 12.65
C GLU A 562 2.75 27.53 12.99
N GLU A 563 2.63 28.64 12.27
CA GLU A 563 1.46 29.51 12.39
C GLU A 563 0.18 28.75 12.02
N ILE A 564 0.17 27.99 10.91
CA ILE A 564 -0.97 27.17 10.48
C ILE A 564 -1.25 26.05 11.50
N LEU A 565 -0.24 25.30 11.98
CA LEU A 565 -0.39 24.21 12.96
C LEU A 565 -0.75 24.71 14.36
N GLN A 566 -0.46 25.97 14.70
CA GLN A 566 -1.00 26.63 15.88
C GLN A 566 -2.47 27.02 15.70
N LEU A 567 -2.87 27.33 14.47
CA LEU A 567 -4.26 27.66 14.13
C LEU A 567 -5.14 26.42 13.94
N PHE A 568 -4.56 25.31 13.48
CA PHE A 568 -5.18 24.00 13.19
C PHE A 568 -4.31 22.86 13.76
N PRO A 569 -4.37 22.62 15.08
CA PRO A 569 -3.54 21.61 15.74
C PRO A 569 -3.73 20.19 15.20
N GLU A 570 -4.93 19.87 14.71
CA GLU A 570 -5.31 18.59 14.11
C GLU A 570 -4.46 18.20 12.90
N LEU A 571 -3.89 19.16 12.17
CA LEU A 571 -3.04 18.90 11.00
C LEU A 571 -1.63 18.40 11.35
N ARG A 572 -1.31 18.26 12.64
CA ARG A 572 -0.05 17.67 13.09
C ARG A 572 -0.01 16.14 12.98
N GLU A 573 -1.18 15.51 13.08
CA GLU A 573 -1.30 14.05 13.12
C GLU A 573 -1.84 13.53 11.78
N ASP A 574 -2.66 14.32 11.08
CA ASP A 574 -3.30 13.91 9.83
C ASP A 574 -3.64 15.15 8.97
N VAL A 575 -3.05 15.27 7.78
CA VAL A 575 -3.30 16.39 6.86
C VAL A 575 -4.71 16.38 6.26
N THR A 576 -5.41 15.25 6.31
CA THR A 576 -6.81 15.09 5.89
C THR A 576 -7.80 15.57 6.96
N ALA A 577 -7.34 15.74 8.21
CA ALA A 577 -8.16 16.16 9.34
C ALA A 577 -8.67 17.61 9.29
N TYR A 578 -8.23 18.43 8.32
CA TYR A 578 -8.66 19.83 8.18
C TYR A 578 -10.18 19.96 7.99
N SER A 579 -10.68 19.44 6.88
CA SER A 579 -12.09 19.33 6.52
C SER A 579 -12.19 18.69 5.15
N GLU A 580 -13.22 17.90 4.90
CA GLU A 580 -13.53 17.42 3.54
C GLU A 580 -13.54 18.53 2.49
N PRO A 581 -13.01 18.27 1.27
CA PRO A 581 -13.08 19.23 0.20
C PRO A 581 -14.51 19.68 -0.09
N VAL A 582 -14.71 21.00 -0.24
CA VAL A 582 -16.05 21.55 -0.48
C VAL A 582 -16.69 21.03 -1.76
N ARG A 583 -15.88 20.62 -2.75
CA ARG A 583 -16.32 20.02 -4.01
C ARG A 583 -15.33 18.95 -4.47
N PRO A 584 -15.78 17.93 -5.22
CA PRO A 584 -14.89 16.93 -5.82
C PRO A 584 -14.00 17.57 -6.90
N THR A 585 -12.83 17.00 -7.12
CA THR A 585 -11.88 17.46 -8.15
C THR A 585 -11.91 16.54 -9.36
N LEU A 586 -11.84 17.09 -10.56
CA LEU A 586 -11.63 16.33 -11.80
C LEU A 586 -10.13 16.20 -12.12
N LYS A 587 -9.72 15.04 -12.62
CA LYS A 587 -8.37 14.82 -13.17
C LYS A 587 -8.18 15.65 -14.44
N VAL A 588 -6.95 16.02 -14.77
CA VAL A 588 -6.63 16.85 -15.96
C VAL A 588 -7.17 16.23 -17.25
N ARG A 589 -7.04 14.90 -17.40
CA ARG A 589 -7.56 14.14 -18.54
C ARG A 589 -9.08 14.23 -18.69
N GLU A 590 -9.81 14.22 -17.58
CA GLU A 590 -11.27 14.33 -17.56
C GLU A 590 -11.72 15.75 -17.94
N ALA A 591 -11.01 16.74 -17.41
CA ALA A 591 -11.33 18.15 -17.63
C ALA A 591 -10.94 18.67 -19.03
N ARG A 592 -10.07 17.98 -19.77
CA ARG A 592 -9.57 18.43 -21.09
C ARG A 592 -10.70 18.68 -22.11
N VAL A 593 -11.79 17.93 -22.04
CA VAL A 593 -12.99 18.11 -22.88
C VAL A 593 -13.63 19.51 -22.70
N LEU A 594 -13.48 20.13 -21.53
CA LEU A 594 -13.95 21.49 -21.25
C LEU A 594 -13.10 22.52 -21.98
N ALA A 595 -11.77 22.35 -22.01
CA ALA A 595 -10.86 23.23 -22.75
C ALA A 595 -11.11 23.22 -24.26
N GLU A 596 -11.43 22.04 -24.82
CA GLU A 596 -11.77 21.87 -26.23
C GLU A 596 -13.10 22.55 -26.63
N ASN A 597 -13.95 22.88 -25.65
CA ASN A 597 -15.25 23.50 -25.87
C ASN A 597 -15.41 24.77 -25.00
N PRO A 598 -14.80 25.91 -25.38
CA PRO A 598 -14.76 27.12 -24.54
C PRO A 598 -16.12 27.69 -24.12
N GLU A 599 -17.21 27.34 -24.81
CA GLU A 599 -18.56 27.74 -24.42
C GLU A 599 -19.07 26.99 -23.18
N LEU A 600 -18.54 25.80 -22.87
CA LEU A 600 -18.85 25.04 -21.65
C LEU A 600 -18.20 25.67 -20.41
N ILE A 601 -17.06 26.34 -20.58
CA ILE A 601 -16.37 27.05 -19.49
C ILE A 601 -17.09 28.36 -19.09
N LYS A 602 -17.90 28.92 -20.01
CA LYS A 602 -18.60 30.21 -19.82
C LYS A 602 -19.93 30.12 -19.09
N GLU A 603 -20.64 29.01 -19.22
CA GLU A 603 -21.96 28.77 -18.61
C GLU A 603 -21.83 28.31 -17.16
#